data_AF-A0A1I3TXS3-F1
#
_entry.id   AF-A0A1I3TXS3-F1
#
_cell.length_a   1.000
_cell.length_b   1.000
_cell.length_c   1.000
_cell.angle_alpha   90.00
_cell.angle_beta   90.00
_cell.angle_gamma   90.00
#
_symmetry.space_group_name_H-M   'P 1'
#
loop_
_entity.id
_entity.type
_entity.pdbx_description
1 polymer ?
#
loop_
_entity_poly.entity_id
_entity_poly.type
_entity_poly.pdbx_seq_one_letter_code
_entity_poly.pdbx_strand_id
1 'polypeptide(L)'
;MTQNRLIRVLKQSVPATMRLFLAAIFLLYGLVKFWPGQFGVPTPEIAARNGEGFVMAWSFFGYSRVYEIFIGLGEVLSAILLIIPRTATLGAVCYFPVVLNVMMVNYCFNIGVQDLSTVLAVMCFILLWLDRKKLMLIFWKTEKVDQLLLELEKGERR
;
A
#
# COMPACT_ATOMS: atom_id res chain seq x y z
N MET A 1 -33.54 -11.55 -16.62
CA MET A 1 -32.53 -10.52 -17.01
C MET A 1 -31.87 -9.80 -15.82
N THR A 2 -32.51 -9.70 -14.65
CA THR A 2 -32.03 -8.95 -13.47
C THR A 2 -30.87 -9.61 -12.69
N GLN A 3 -30.84 -10.94 -12.60
CA GLN A 3 -29.85 -11.69 -11.81
C GLN A 3 -28.40 -11.51 -12.29
N ASN A 4 -28.18 -11.48 -13.60
CA ASN A 4 -26.84 -11.30 -14.19
C ASN A 4 -26.30 -9.88 -14.02
N ARG A 5 -27.17 -8.87 -13.91
CA ARG A 5 -26.76 -7.49 -13.67
C ARG A 5 -26.24 -7.31 -12.25
N LEU A 6 -26.95 -7.89 -11.28
CA LEU A 6 -26.66 -7.77 -9.85
C LEU A 6 -25.32 -8.41 -9.49
N ILE A 7 -25.03 -9.60 -10.02
CA ILE A 7 -23.74 -10.28 -9.84
C ILE A 7 -22.59 -9.47 -10.46
N ARG A 8 -22.82 -8.85 -11.63
CA ARG A 8 -21.78 -8.05 -12.31
C ARG A 8 -21.45 -6.77 -11.55
N VAL A 9 -22.47 -6.09 -11.01
CA VAL A 9 -22.31 -4.91 -10.16
C VAL A 9 -21.59 -5.30 -8.86
N LEU A 10 -22.03 -6.35 -8.16
CA LEU A 10 -21.37 -6.82 -6.92
C LEU A 10 -19.89 -7.16 -7.14
N LYS A 11 -19.57 -7.85 -8.24
CA LYS A 11 -18.17 -8.18 -8.60
C LYS A 11 -17.29 -6.94 -8.83
N GLN A 12 -17.87 -5.82 -9.22
CA GLN A 12 -17.15 -4.56 -9.44
C GLN A 12 -17.15 -3.67 -8.19
N SER A 13 -18.23 -3.70 -7.40
CA SER A 13 -18.37 -2.93 -6.17
C SER A 13 -17.42 -3.41 -5.07
N VAL A 14 -17.22 -4.72 -4.91
CA VAL A 14 -16.35 -5.25 -3.83
C VAL A 14 -14.90 -4.74 -3.96
N PRO A 15 -14.21 -4.87 -5.12
CA PRO A 15 -12.87 -4.30 -5.26
C PRO A 15 -12.85 -2.78 -5.17
N ALA A 16 -13.92 -2.08 -5.58
CA ALA A 16 -14.01 -0.64 -5.40
C ALA A 16 -14.08 -0.24 -3.92
N THR A 17 -14.91 -0.91 -3.13
CA THR A 17 -15.01 -0.67 -1.68
C THR A 17 -13.69 -0.98 -0.97
N MET A 18 -13.05 -2.11 -1.29
CA MET A 18 -11.75 -2.45 -0.69
C MET A 18 -10.69 -1.39 -0.98
N ARG A 19 -10.63 -0.89 -2.22
CA ARG A 19 -9.69 0.19 -2.61
C ARG A 19 -9.96 1.48 -1.86
N LEU A 20 -11.22 1.90 -1.77
CA LEU A 20 -11.58 3.12 -1.07
C LEU A 20 -11.31 3.01 0.43
N PHE A 21 -11.55 1.84 1.04
CA PHE A 21 -11.24 1.59 2.44
C PHE A 21 -9.72 1.66 2.70
N LEU A 22 -8.92 0.94 1.92
CA LEU A 22 -7.45 0.98 2.02
C LEU A 22 -6.92 2.41 1.82
N ALA A 23 -7.40 3.11 0.79
CA ALA A 23 -7.02 4.49 0.52
C ALA A 23 -7.38 5.42 1.67
N ALA A 24 -8.58 5.31 2.24
CA ALA A 24 -8.99 6.14 3.38
C ALA A 24 -8.06 5.94 4.58
N ILE A 25 -7.68 4.70 4.88
CA ILE A 25 -6.77 4.40 5.99
C ILE A 25 -5.38 4.99 5.75
N PHE A 26 -4.72 4.70 4.63
CA PHE A 26 -3.40 5.28 4.36
C PHE A 26 -3.42 6.79 4.20
N LEU A 27 -4.52 7.38 3.71
CA LEU A 27 -4.65 8.83 3.66
C LEU A 27 -4.69 9.42 5.08
N LEU A 28 -5.47 8.83 5.99
CA LEU A 28 -5.54 9.28 7.38
C LEU A 28 -4.20 9.12 8.11
N TYR A 29 -3.62 7.91 8.09
CA TYR A 29 -2.34 7.65 8.76
C TYR A 29 -1.18 8.43 8.13
N GLY A 30 -1.19 8.59 6.81
CA GLY A 30 -0.16 9.32 6.09
C GLY A 30 -0.22 10.82 6.37
N LEU A 31 -1.42 11.42 6.40
CA LEU A 31 -1.60 12.85 6.69
C LEU A 31 -1.19 13.21 8.13
N VAL A 32 -1.47 12.35 9.11
CA VAL A 32 -1.06 12.57 10.51
C VAL A 32 0.47 12.70 10.63
N LYS A 33 1.24 12.02 9.77
CA LYS A 33 2.70 12.14 9.73
C LYS A 33 3.18 13.50 9.24
N PHE A 34 2.38 14.31 8.54
CA PHE A 34 2.78 15.66 8.12
C PHE A 34 2.55 16.72 9.19
N TRP A 35 1.45 16.61 9.93
CA TRP A 35 1.15 17.51 11.04
C TRP A 35 0.09 16.88 11.94
N PRO A 36 0.33 16.68 13.25
CA PRO A 36 1.48 17.14 14.05
C PRO A 36 2.73 16.23 14.00
N GLY A 37 2.65 15.07 13.34
CA GLY A 37 3.61 13.97 13.53
C GLY A 37 2.94 12.85 14.33
N GLN A 38 3.16 11.61 13.90
CA GLN A 38 2.62 10.40 14.52
C GLN A 38 3.57 9.82 15.57
N PHE A 39 4.87 9.91 15.33
CA PHE A 39 5.90 9.22 16.13
C PHE A 39 6.73 10.19 16.96
N GLY A 40 7.41 9.67 17.98
CA GLY A 40 8.23 10.46 18.88
C GLY A 40 8.70 9.65 20.08
N VAL A 41 9.45 10.29 20.98
CA VAL A 41 9.82 9.67 22.26
C VAL A 41 8.57 9.57 23.14
N PRO A 42 8.11 8.37 23.54
CA PRO A 42 6.94 8.22 24.38
C PRO A 42 7.17 8.82 25.77
N THR A 43 6.12 9.34 26.41
CA THR A 43 6.20 9.72 27.83
C THR A 43 6.45 8.47 28.70
N PRO A 44 7.04 8.61 29.89
CA PRO A 44 7.29 7.48 30.79
C PRO A 44 6.03 6.64 31.09
N GLU A 45 4.88 7.29 31.19
CA GLU A 45 3.59 6.62 31.38
C GLU A 45 3.19 5.73 30.19
N ILE A 46 3.39 6.21 28.96
CA ILE A 46 3.10 5.44 27.74
C ILE A 46 4.12 4.31 27.59
N ALA A 47 5.40 4.58 27.87
CA ALA A 47 6.46 3.58 27.83
C ALA A 47 6.19 2.42 28.79
N ALA A 48 5.83 2.72 30.05
CA ALA A 48 5.53 1.70 31.06
C ALA A 48 4.32 0.82 30.69
N ARG A 49 3.33 1.38 29.98
CA ARG A 49 2.12 0.65 29.56
C ARG A 49 2.33 -0.25 28.35
N ASN A 50 3.18 0.15 27.40
CA ASN A 50 3.33 -0.54 26.11
C ASN A 50 4.59 -1.39 25.99
N GLY A 51 5.56 -1.24 26.90
CA GLY A 51 6.77 -2.06 26.95
C GLY A 51 7.89 -1.58 26.02
N GLU A 52 9.06 -2.22 26.16
CA GLU A 52 10.30 -1.79 25.50
C GLU A 52 10.23 -1.84 23.97
N GLY A 53 9.56 -2.84 23.40
CA GLY A 53 9.39 -2.98 21.95
C GLY A 53 8.67 -1.78 21.34
N PHE A 54 7.57 -1.35 21.95
CA PHE A 54 6.85 -0.15 21.54
C PHE A 54 7.76 1.08 21.59
N VAL A 55 8.47 1.28 22.70
CA VAL A 55 9.35 2.45 22.88
C VAL A 55 10.44 2.49 21.80
N MET A 56 11.03 1.34 21.48
CA MET A 56 12.07 1.25 20.45
C MET A 56 11.52 1.62 19.06
N ALA A 57 10.38 1.04 18.65
CA ALA A 57 9.78 1.34 17.36
C ALA A 57 9.31 2.80 17.27
N TRP A 58 8.58 3.29 18.27
CA TRP A 58 8.02 4.64 18.28
C TRP A 58 9.12 5.72 18.27
N SER A 59 10.20 5.48 19.03
CA SER A 59 11.36 6.38 19.07
C SER A 59 12.16 6.32 17.76
N PHE A 60 12.31 5.14 17.15
CA PHE A 60 13.01 5.00 15.86
C PHE A 60 12.32 5.76 14.74
N PHE A 61 11.01 5.55 14.56
CA PHE A 61 10.25 6.25 13.52
C PHE A 61 10.11 7.75 13.80
N GLY A 62 10.14 8.15 15.07
CA GLY A 62 10.10 9.57 15.48
C GLY A 62 11.45 10.28 15.52
N TYR A 63 12.57 9.56 15.36
CA TYR A 63 13.91 10.15 15.49
C TYR A 63 14.20 11.16 14.38
N SER A 64 13.84 10.84 13.14
CA SER A 64 14.06 11.71 11.98
C SER A 64 12.75 12.19 11.39
N ARG A 65 12.47 13.48 11.54
CA ARG A 65 11.28 14.13 10.96
C ARG A 65 11.20 13.94 9.45
N VAL A 66 12.34 13.96 8.76
CA VAL A 66 12.40 13.74 7.31
C VAL A 66 12.00 12.31 6.96
N TYR A 67 12.48 11.32 7.73
CA TYR A 67 12.12 9.91 7.53
C TYR A 67 10.63 9.66 7.78
N GLU A 68 10.08 10.25 8.84
CA GLU A 68 8.65 10.17 9.14
C GLU A 68 7.78 10.73 8.00
N ILE A 69 8.14 11.92 7.49
CA ILE A 69 7.44 12.54 6.35
C ILE A 69 7.61 11.68 5.08
N PHE A 70 8.78 11.08 4.85
CA PHE A 70 9.02 10.19 3.72
C PHE A 70 8.09 8.98 3.73
N ILE A 71 7.91 8.34 4.89
CA ILE A 71 6.93 7.24 5.04
C ILE A 71 5.51 7.76 4.79
N GLY A 72 5.15 8.91 5.36
CA GLY A 72 3.85 9.53 5.16
C GLY A 72 3.55 9.86 3.70
N LEU A 73 4.54 10.33 2.94
CA LEU A 73 4.45 10.51 1.49
C LEU A 73 4.16 9.20 0.78
N GLY A 74 4.85 8.11 1.14
CA GLY A 74 4.61 6.78 0.59
C GLY A 74 3.17 6.31 0.82
N GLU A 75 2.63 6.53 2.02
CA GLU A 75 1.25 6.20 2.37
C GLU A 75 0.23 7.05 1.58
N VAL A 76 0.40 8.38 1.58
CA VAL A 76 -0.49 9.31 0.87
C VAL A 76 -0.47 9.07 -0.64
N LEU A 77 0.69 8.89 -1.25
CA LEU A 77 0.82 8.61 -2.68
C LEU A 77 0.13 7.30 -3.04
N SER A 78 0.34 6.24 -2.26
CA SER A 78 -0.32 4.95 -2.47
C SER A 78 -1.85 5.06 -2.35
N ALA A 79 -2.34 5.85 -1.40
CA ALA A 79 -3.77 6.13 -1.23
C ALA A 79 -4.36 6.89 -2.43
N ILE A 80 -3.71 7.96 -2.90
CA ILE A 80 -4.16 8.74 -4.07
C ILE A 80 -4.22 7.83 -5.32
N LEU A 81 -3.20 7.02 -5.53
CA LEU A 81 -3.16 6.07 -6.65
C LEU A 81 -4.28 5.02 -6.59
N LEU A 82 -4.68 4.57 -5.40
CA LEU A 82 -5.79 3.62 -5.19
C LEU A 82 -7.16 4.23 -5.49
N ILE A 83 -7.36 5.52 -5.20
CA ILE A 83 -8.61 6.26 -5.44
C ILE A 83 -8.89 6.36 -6.94
N ILE A 84 -7.87 6.70 -7.73
CA ILE A 84 -8.00 6.88 -9.18
C ILE A 84 -8.11 5.49 -9.83
N PRO A 85 -9.25 5.11 -10.43
CA PRO A 85 -9.47 3.73 -10.91
C PRO A 85 -8.47 3.27 -11.98
N ARG A 86 -7.90 4.21 -12.74
CA ARG A 86 -6.90 3.93 -13.78
C ARG A 86 -5.52 3.55 -13.21
N THR A 87 -5.16 4.06 -12.04
CA THR A 87 -3.86 3.81 -11.39
C THR A 87 -3.96 2.86 -10.20
N ALA A 88 -5.16 2.33 -9.92
CA ALA A 88 -5.44 1.52 -8.74
C ALA A 88 -4.51 0.31 -8.57
N THR A 89 -4.18 -0.38 -9.67
CA THR A 89 -3.25 -1.52 -9.62
C THR A 89 -1.85 -1.09 -9.20
N LEU A 90 -1.35 0.05 -9.71
CA LEU A 90 -0.07 0.63 -9.27
C LEU A 90 -0.14 1.05 -7.80
N GLY A 91 -1.24 1.69 -7.38
CA GLY A 91 -1.47 2.05 -5.99
C GLY A 91 -1.42 0.84 -5.06
N ALA A 92 -2.05 -0.28 -5.43
CA ALA A 92 -1.98 -1.52 -4.66
C ALA A 92 -0.56 -2.11 -4.59
N VAL A 93 0.22 -2.02 -5.68
CA VAL A 93 1.61 -2.46 -5.71
C VAL A 93 2.48 -1.61 -4.77
N CYS A 94 2.27 -0.30 -4.71
CA CYS A 94 2.97 0.59 -3.77
C CYS A 94 2.49 0.42 -2.33
N TYR A 95 1.20 0.20 -2.12
CA TYR A 95 0.58 0.04 -0.80
C TYR A 95 1.08 -1.24 -0.09
N PHE A 96 1.17 -2.35 -0.82
CA PHE A 96 1.46 -3.67 -0.25
C PHE A 96 2.76 -3.74 0.58
N PRO A 97 3.95 -3.32 0.08
CA PRO A 97 5.17 -3.38 0.86
C PRO A 97 5.11 -2.47 2.10
N VAL A 98 4.44 -1.32 2.02
CA VAL A 98 4.28 -0.39 3.15
C VAL A 98 3.40 -1.02 4.23
N VAL A 99 2.22 -1.54 3.88
CA VAL A 99 1.33 -2.16 4.87
C VAL A 99 1.92 -3.45 5.44
N LEU A 100 2.67 -4.20 4.64
CA LEU A 100 3.38 -5.40 5.09
C LEU A 100 4.47 -5.03 6.12
N ASN A 101 5.22 -3.95 5.87
CA ASN A 101 6.20 -3.46 6.84
C ASN A 101 5.53 -3.01 8.14
N VAL A 102 4.43 -2.24 8.06
CA VAL A 102 3.64 -1.82 9.23
C VAL A 102 3.14 -3.04 10.01
N MET A 103 2.60 -4.05 9.33
CA MET A 103 2.15 -5.29 9.94
C MET A 103 3.30 -6.00 10.66
N MET A 104 4.46 -6.18 10.01
CA MET A 104 5.62 -6.81 10.61
C MET A 104 6.12 -6.05 11.84
N VAL A 105 6.21 -4.72 11.78
CA VAL A 105 6.57 -3.89 12.93
C VAL A 105 5.59 -4.08 14.09
N ASN A 106 4.28 -4.13 13.81
CA ASN A 106 3.27 -4.32 14.85
C ASN A 106 3.40 -5.69 15.56
N TYR A 107 3.73 -6.74 14.81
CA TYR A 107 3.96 -8.08 15.38
C TYR A 107 5.30 -8.16 16.13
N CYS A 108 6.38 -7.66 15.56
CA CYS A 108 7.72 -7.77 16.15
C CYS A 108 7.91 -6.89 17.39
N PHE A 109 7.28 -5.71 17.43
CA PHE A 109 7.42 -4.74 18.52
C PHE A 109 6.20 -4.68 19.45
N ASN A 110 5.20 -5.54 19.21
CA ASN A 110 3.98 -5.66 20.00
C ASN A 110 3.26 -4.32 20.23
N ILE A 111 3.06 -3.55 19.16
CA ILE A 111 2.48 -2.19 19.21
C ILE A 111 0.99 -2.20 19.58
N GLY A 112 0.27 -3.30 19.33
CA GLY A 112 -1.15 -3.45 19.70
C GLY A 112 -2.16 -3.14 18.60
N VAL A 113 -1.73 -3.02 17.34
CA VAL A 113 -2.59 -2.82 16.14
C VAL A 113 -2.37 -3.90 15.06
N GLN A 114 -2.11 -5.14 15.51
CA GLN A 114 -1.81 -6.27 14.63
C GLN A 114 -3.03 -6.71 13.81
N ASP A 115 -4.22 -6.67 14.41
CA ASP A 115 -5.49 -7.03 13.80
C ASP A 115 -5.80 -6.14 12.58
N LEU A 116 -5.77 -4.81 12.75
CA LEU A 116 -6.05 -3.87 11.67
C LEU A 116 -5.01 -3.98 10.56
N SER A 117 -3.72 -3.97 10.91
CA SER A 117 -2.65 -4.05 9.90
C SER A 117 -2.69 -5.36 9.10
N THR A 118 -3.08 -6.47 9.72
CA THR A 118 -3.28 -7.76 9.04
C THR A 118 -4.45 -7.71 8.07
N VAL A 119 -5.60 -7.17 8.49
CA VAL A 119 -6.77 -7.02 7.61
C VAL A 119 -6.42 -6.19 6.38
N LEU A 120 -5.71 -5.07 6.55
CA LEU A 120 -5.29 -4.20 5.45
C LEU A 120 -4.32 -4.92 4.50
N ALA A 121 -3.34 -5.66 5.04
CA ALA A 121 -2.38 -6.42 4.24
C ALA A 121 -3.07 -7.51 3.41
N VAL A 122 -3.97 -8.28 4.03
CA VAL A 122 -4.76 -9.32 3.36
C VAL A 122 -5.69 -8.72 2.30
N MET A 123 -6.38 -7.61 2.59
CA MET A 123 -7.23 -6.92 1.63
C MET A 123 -6.44 -6.43 0.41
N CYS A 124 -5.26 -5.85 0.64
CA CYS A 124 -4.37 -5.40 -0.44
C CYS A 124 -3.85 -6.60 -1.26
N PHE A 125 -3.49 -7.70 -0.61
CA PHE A 125 -3.10 -8.94 -1.28
C PHE A 125 -4.23 -9.50 -2.17
N ILE A 126 -5.47 -9.51 -1.69
CA ILE A 126 -6.64 -9.93 -2.47
C ILE A 126 -6.81 -9.04 -3.71
N LEU A 127 -6.65 -7.71 -3.58
CA LEU A 127 -6.73 -6.80 -4.73
C LEU A 127 -5.65 -7.11 -5.77
N LEU A 128 -4.40 -7.31 -5.34
CA LEU A 128 -3.30 -7.69 -6.24
C LEU A 128 -3.58 -9.04 -6.91
N TRP A 129 -4.13 -10.00 -6.17
CA TRP A 129 -4.49 -11.31 -6.70
C TRP A 129 -5.60 -11.23 -7.76
N LEU A 130 -6.59 -10.35 -7.58
CA LEU A 130 -7.65 -10.11 -8.56
C LEU A 130 -7.10 -9.45 -9.83
N ASP A 131 -6.15 -8.52 -9.68
CA ASP A 131 -5.49 -7.81 -10.78
C ASP A 131 -4.29 -8.56 -11.38
N ARG A 132 -3.98 -9.80 -10.94
CA ARG A 132 -2.82 -10.57 -11.40
C ARG A 132 -2.66 -10.66 -12.91
N LYS A 133 -3.77 -10.76 -13.65
CA LYS A 133 -3.74 -10.81 -15.13
C LYS A 133 -3.24 -9.49 -15.71
N LYS A 134 -3.64 -8.35 -15.15
CA LYS A 134 -3.17 -7.03 -15.58
C LYS A 134 -1.69 -6.85 -15.27
N LEU A 135 -1.24 -7.31 -14.10
CA LEU A 135 0.17 -7.28 -13.71
C LEU A 135 1.03 -8.11 -14.68
N MET A 136 0.64 -9.36 -14.96
CA MET A 136 1.36 -10.20 -15.91
C MET A 136 1.39 -9.62 -17.33
N LEU A 137 0.33 -8.93 -17.76
CA LEU A 137 0.29 -8.25 -19.05
C LEU A 137 1.28 -7.08 -19.15
N ILE A 138 1.56 -6.37 -18.05
CA ILE A 138 2.60 -5.33 -18.04
C ILE A 138 3.95 -5.96 -18.32
N PHE A 139 4.28 -7.07 -17.66
CA PHE A 139 5.56 -7.76 -17.86
C PHE A 139 5.70 -8.34 -19.28
N TRP A 140 4.64 -8.98 -19.82
CA TRP A 140 4.70 -9.56 -21.16
C TRP A 140 4.62 -8.54 -22.31
N LYS A 141 3.95 -7.40 -22.12
CA LYS A 141 3.89 -6.37 -23.16
C LYS A 141 5.26 -5.71 -23.36
N THR A 142 6.04 -5.56 -22.30
CA THR A 142 7.42 -5.05 -22.37
C THR A 142 8.30 -5.95 -23.23
N GLU A 143 8.24 -7.27 -23.04
CA GLU A 143 9.04 -8.23 -23.81
C GLU A 143 8.78 -8.16 -25.33
N LYS A 144 7.52 -7.98 -25.73
CA LYS A 144 7.16 -7.82 -27.16
C LYS A 144 7.60 -6.49 -27.76
N VAL A 145 7.57 -5.41 -26.98
CA VAL A 145 8.04 -4.09 -27.45
C VAL A 145 9.55 -4.12 -27.64
N ASP A 146 10.28 -4.74 -26.71
CA ASP A 146 11.74 -4.88 -26.81
C ASP A 146 12.14 -5.73 -28.03
N GLN A 147 11.41 -6.82 -28.32
CA GLN A 147 11.63 -7.60 -29.54
C GLN A 147 11.40 -6.81 -30.83
N LEU A 148 10.34 -5.99 -30.89
CA LEU A 148 10.05 -5.16 -32.06
C LEU A 148 11.08 -4.05 -32.28
N LEU A 149 11.56 -3.43 -31.20
CA LEU A 149 12.64 -2.44 -31.26
C LEU A 149 13.95 -3.07 -31.75
N LEU A 150 14.28 -4.28 -31.28
CA LEU A 150 15.44 -5.04 -31.75
C LEU A 150 15.34 -5.44 -33.23
N GLU A 151 14.14 -5.75 -33.73
CA GLU A 151 13.91 -6.03 -35.15
C GLU A 151 14.05 -4.78 -36.03
N LEU A 152 13.55 -3.63 -35.57
CA LEU A 152 13.71 -2.34 -36.26
C LEU A 152 15.18 -1.90 -36.33
N GLU A 153 15.93 -1.98 -35.21
CA GLU A 153 17.37 -1.66 -35.19
C GLU A 153 18.23 -2.59 -36.05
N LYS A 154 17.78 -3.82 -36.30
CA LYS A 154 18.43 -4.76 -37.23
C LYS A 154 18.05 -4.48 -38.67
N GLY A 155 16.85 -3.97 -38.91
CA GLY A 155 16.36 -3.55 -40.23
C GLY A 155 17.03 -2.28 -40.75
N GLU A 156 17.30 -1.30 -39.89
CA GLU A 156 17.99 -0.05 -40.27
C GLU A 156 19.52 -0.22 -40.49
N ARG A 157 20.11 -1.31 -40.02
CA ARG A 157 21.55 -1.62 -40.20
C ARG A 157 21.87 -2.47 -41.44
N ARG A 158 20.88 -2.73 -42.29
CA ARG A 158 21.03 -3.41 -43.59
C ARG A 158 20.70 -2.45 -44.72
#